data_AF-I0YWC7-F1
#
_entry.id   AF-I0YWC7-F1
#
_cell.length_a   1.000
_cell.length_b   1.000
_cell.length_c   1.000
_cell.angle_alpha   90.00
_cell.angle_beta   90.00
_cell.angle_gamma   90.00
#
_symmetry.space_group_name_H-M   'P 1'
#
loop_
_entity.id
_entity.type
_entity.pdbx_description
1 polymer ?
#
loop_
_entity_poly.entity_id
_entity_poly.type
_entity_poly.pdbx_seq_one_letter_code
_entity_poly.pdbx_strand_id
1 'polypeptide(L)'
;MGACVLLQLWPRLADWFGLGVAPPLRIPLTKFMPHHKDLWASIVKKYNLKDIPFEKLVRWEFAEATLNANSDEFGDVTKLRKAGFEGQKMYTEDVFHRWFKELADMRIIPNYPAMQKST
;
A
#
# COMPACT_ATOMS: atom_id res chain seq x y z
N MET A 1 13.01 14.76 11.76
CA MET A 1 13.48 13.37 11.93
C MET A 1 12.22 12.52 11.87
N GLY A 2 11.80 12.11 10.66
CA GLY A 2 10.46 11.55 10.40
C GLY A 2 10.53 10.10 9.96
N ALA A 3 9.57 9.30 10.40
CA ALA A 3 9.30 7.86 10.15
C ALA A 3 10.40 7.08 9.40
N CYS A 4 11.34 6.50 10.15
CA CYS A 4 12.45 5.72 9.60
C CYS A 4 11.95 4.43 8.93
N VAL A 5 10.86 3.86 9.46
CA VAL A 5 10.31 2.57 9.00
C VAL A 5 9.67 2.69 7.61
N LEU A 6 8.87 3.73 7.36
CA LEU A 6 8.21 3.92 6.07
C LEU A 6 9.22 4.15 4.94
N LEU A 7 10.29 4.90 5.20
CA LEU A 7 11.35 5.12 4.20
C LEU A 7 12.09 3.83 3.83
N GLN A 8 12.26 2.90 4.78
CA GLN A 8 12.87 1.59 4.50
C GLN A 8 11.91 0.61 3.84
N LEU A 9 10.61 0.70 4.14
CA LEU A 9 9.58 -0.18 3.59
C LEU A 9 9.23 0.20 2.14
N TRP A 10 9.21 1.49 1.80
CA TRP A 10 8.72 1.97 0.51
C TRP A 10 9.41 1.35 -0.72
N PRO A 11 10.76 1.20 -0.79
CA PRO A 11 11.42 0.52 -1.90
C PRO A 11 10.94 -0.90 -2.11
N ARG A 12 10.75 -1.65 -1.02
CA ARG A 12 10.28 -3.05 -1.06
C ARG A 12 8.85 -3.15 -1.61
N LEU A 13 7.98 -2.20 -1.23
CA LEU A 13 6.64 -2.12 -1.79
C LEU A 13 6.67 -1.78 -3.29
N ALA A 14 7.54 -0.87 -3.70
CA ALA A 14 7.68 -0.42 -5.09
C ALA A 14 8.11 -1.56 -6.03
N ASP A 15 8.98 -2.46 -5.56
CA ASP A 15 9.45 -3.63 -6.32
C ASP A 15 8.29 -4.52 -6.78
N TRP A 16 7.26 -4.71 -5.94
CA TRP A 16 6.07 -5.48 -6.32
C TRP A 16 5.36 -4.89 -7.55
N PHE A 17 5.34 -3.57 -7.67
CA PHE A 17 4.74 -2.86 -8.80
C PHE A 17 5.71 -2.68 -9.99
N GLY A 18 7.00 -3.04 -9.83
CA GLY A 18 8.03 -2.81 -10.85
C GLY A 18 8.34 -1.32 -11.04
N LEU A 19 8.22 -0.52 -9.97
CA LEU A 19 8.42 0.92 -9.99
C LEU A 19 9.73 1.33 -9.30
N GLY A 20 10.41 2.32 -9.85
CA GLY A 20 11.49 3.01 -9.14
C GLY A 20 10.96 3.93 -8.05
N VAL A 21 11.74 4.16 -6.99
CA VAL A 21 11.41 5.09 -5.91
C VAL A 21 12.05 6.46 -6.15
N ALA A 22 11.24 7.51 -6.00
CA ALA A 22 11.71 8.90 -5.99
C ALA A 22 12.01 9.38 -4.55
N PRO A 23 12.78 10.47 -4.38
CA PRO A 23 12.96 11.09 -3.07
C PRO A 23 11.61 11.45 -2.41
N PRO A 24 11.51 11.43 -1.07
CA PRO A 24 10.27 11.74 -0.37
C PRO A 24 9.78 13.16 -0.70
N LEU A 25 8.49 13.26 -1.05
CA LEU A 25 7.81 14.53 -1.33
C LEU A 25 6.63 14.71 -0.39
N ARG A 26 6.47 15.92 0.15
CA ARG A 26 5.28 16.30 0.92
C ARG A 26 4.22 16.82 -0.04
N ILE A 27 3.20 16.02 -0.28
CA ILE A 27 2.10 16.33 -1.19
C ILE A 27 0.79 16.17 -0.41
N PRO A 28 -0.16 17.13 -0.48
CA PRO A 28 -1.49 16.95 0.07
C PRO A 28 -2.26 15.93 -0.78
N LEU A 29 -2.23 14.65 -0.39
CA LEU A 29 -2.88 13.54 -1.09
C LEU A 29 -4.38 13.77 -1.27
N THR A 30 -5.04 14.36 -0.27
CA THR A 30 -6.48 14.70 -0.33
C THR A 30 -6.83 15.66 -1.47
N LYS A 31 -5.87 16.51 -1.89
CA LYS A 31 -6.02 17.42 -3.03
C LYS A 31 -5.50 16.80 -4.32
N PHE A 32 -4.38 16.09 -4.25
CA PHE A 32 -3.68 15.60 -5.43
C PHE A 32 -4.33 14.36 -6.05
N MET A 33 -4.72 13.38 -5.22
CA MET A 33 -5.20 12.08 -5.70
C MET A 33 -6.54 12.11 -6.46
N PRO A 34 -7.54 12.96 -6.10
CA PRO A 34 -8.77 13.08 -6.88
C PRO A 34 -8.57 13.42 -8.36
N HIS A 35 -7.48 14.10 -8.73
CA HIS A 35 -7.16 14.42 -10.12
C HIS A 35 -6.80 13.19 -10.97
N HIS A 36 -6.54 12.04 -10.34
CA HIS A 36 -6.21 10.78 -11.02
C HIS A 36 -7.41 9.84 -11.21
N LYS A 37 -8.63 10.29 -10.90
CA LYS A 37 -9.85 9.48 -11.04
C LYS A 37 -10.03 8.91 -12.45
N ASP A 38 -9.88 9.74 -13.48
CA ASP A 38 -10.08 9.32 -14.88
C ASP A 38 -8.97 8.37 -15.34
N LEU A 39 -7.74 8.60 -14.88
CA LEU A 39 -6.64 7.67 -15.10
C LEU A 39 -6.95 6.30 -14.47
N TRP A 40 -7.46 6.27 -13.24
CA TRP A 40 -7.86 5.01 -12.60
C TRP A 40 -8.99 4.31 -13.36
N ALA A 41 -10.00 5.04 -13.84
CA ALA A 41 -11.07 4.48 -14.66
C ALA A 41 -10.53 3.83 -15.96
N SER A 42 -9.49 4.40 -16.56
CA SER A 42 -8.83 3.79 -17.72
C SER A 42 -8.10 2.48 -17.36
N ILE A 43 -7.47 2.42 -16.19
CA ILE A 43 -6.79 1.23 -15.67
C ILE A 43 -7.81 0.12 -15.40
N VAL A 44 -8.95 0.45 -14.76
CA VAL A 44 -10.05 -0.49 -14.50
C VAL A 44 -10.52 -1.15 -15.80
N LYS A 45 -10.76 -0.36 -16.84
CA LYS A 45 -11.17 -0.86 -18.16
C LYS A 45 -10.08 -1.72 -18.80
N LYS A 46 -8.83 -1.24 -18.83
CA LYS A 46 -7.70 -1.93 -19.47
C LYS A 46 -7.45 -3.32 -18.88
N TYR A 47 -7.55 -3.45 -17.56
CA TYR A 47 -7.22 -4.69 -16.85
C TYR A 47 -8.45 -5.47 -16.36
N ASN A 48 -9.66 -5.09 -16.78
CA ASN A 48 -10.92 -5.73 -16.40
C ASN A 48 -11.08 -5.89 -14.87
N LEU A 49 -10.78 -4.81 -14.15
CA LEU A 49 -10.89 -4.73 -12.70
C LEU A 49 -12.35 -4.54 -12.27
N LYS A 50 -12.63 -4.73 -10.98
CA LYS A 50 -13.93 -4.36 -10.41
C LYS A 50 -14.14 -2.85 -10.51
N ASP A 51 -15.33 -2.46 -10.95
CA ASP A 51 -15.72 -1.06 -11.07
C ASP A 51 -16.14 -0.50 -9.69
N ILE A 52 -15.12 -0.17 -8.89
CA ILE A 52 -15.29 0.46 -7.58
C ILE A 52 -15.15 1.97 -7.76
N PRO A 53 -16.14 2.79 -7.31
CA PRO A 53 -16.02 4.24 -7.36
C PRO A 53 -14.72 4.70 -6.69
N PHE A 54 -13.98 5.60 -7.35
CA PHE A 54 -12.66 6.03 -6.90
C PHE A 54 -12.67 6.60 -5.47
N GLU A 55 -13.75 7.30 -5.10
CA GLU A 55 -13.97 7.88 -3.77
C GLU A 55 -14.18 6.82 -2.67
N LYS A 56 -14.55 5.59 -3.06
CA LYS A 56 -14.72 4.45 -2.16
C LYS A 56 -13.49 3.54 -2.11
N LEU A 57 -12.52 3.74 -3.01
CA LEU A 57 -11.35 2.88 -3.12
C LEU A 57 -10.34 3.15 -1.99
N VAL A 58 -10.10 4.43 -1.68
CA VAL A 58 -9.11 4.85 -0.70
C VAL A 58 -9.65 6.03 0.11
N ARG A 59 -9.42 5.98 1.43
CA ARG A 59 -9.61 7.13 2.33
C ARG A 59 -8.35 7.98 2.36
N TRP A 60 -8.27 8.98 1.48
CA TRP A 60 -7.06 9.79 1.29
C TRP A 60 -6.65 10.57 2.54
N GLU A 61 -7.60 11.00 3.36
CA GLU A 61 -7.34 11.68 4.63
C GLU A 61 -6.58 10.79 5.63
N PHE A 62 -6.90 9.49 5.64
CA PHE A 62 -6.21 8.52 6.47
C PHE A 62 -4.80 8.26 5.95
N ALA A 63 -4.65 8.03 4.65
CA ALA A 63 -3.34 7.82 4.03
C ALA A 63 -2.40 9.03 4.22
N GLU A 64 -2.93 10.25 4.05
CA GLU A 64 -2.18 11.48 4.28
C GLU A 64 -1.73 11.63 5.74
N ALA A 65 -2.60 11.32 6.71
CA ALA A 65 -2.25 11.35 8.13
C ALA A 65 -1.16 10.32 8.48
N THR A 66 -1.28 9.09 7.99
CA THR A 66 -0.29 8.03 8.22
C THR A 66 1.08 8.37 7.61
N LEU A 67 1.11 8.87 6.38
CA LEU A 67 2.37 9.19 5.68
C LEU A 67 3.04 10.47 6.19
N ASN A 68 2.28 11.38 6.81
CA ASN A 68 2.81 12.58 7.46
C ASN A 68 3.15 12.39 8.94
N ALA A 69 3.00 11.19 9.49
CA ALA A 69 3.35 10.91 10.87
C ALA A 69 4.84 11.23 11.12
N ASN A 70 5.11 12.06 12.13
CA ASN A 70 6.47 12.48 12.47
C ASN A 70 7.17 11.52 13.43
N SER A 71 6.46 10.52 13.93
CA SER A 71 6.93 9.53 14.88
C SER A 71 6.50 8.14 14.46
N ASP A 72 7.34 7.16 14.75
CA ASP A 72 6.96 5.75 14.62
C ASP A 72 6.09 5.36 15.84
N GLU A 73 4.97 4.69 15.57
CA GLU A 73 4.09 4.14 16.60
C GLU A 73 4.42 2.66 16.82
N PHE A 74 4.76 2.29 18.05
CA PHE A 74 5.09 0.92 18.42
C PHE A 74 4.15 0.40 19.50
N GLY A 75 3.70 -0.85 19.34
CA GLY A 75 2.91 -1.56 20.34
C GLY A 75 3.71 -2.69 21.00
N ASP A 76 3.66 -2.78 22.33
CA ASP A 76 4.23 -3.92 23.07
C ASP A 76 3.28 -5.13 22.99
N VAL A 77 3.72 -6.18 22.30
CA VAL A 77 2.98 -7.44 22.15
C VAL A 77 3.40 -8.51 23.16
N THR A 78 4.19 -8.17 24.18
CA THR A 78 4.69 -9.10 25.19
C THR A 78 3.55 -9.79 25.95
N LYS A 79 2.48 -9.07 26.29
CA LYS A 79 1.32 -9.64 26.97
C LYS A 79 0.62 -10.72 26.11
N LEU A 80 0.47 -10.47 24.81
CA LEU A 80 -0.12 -11.43 23.87
C LEU A 80 0.77 -12.69 23.74
N ARG A 81 2.08 -12.51 23.60
CA ARG A 81 3.05 -13.61 23.55
C ARG A 81 3.00 -14.47 24.81
N LYS A 82 2.98 -13.85 25.99
CA LYS A 82 2.85 -14.57 27.28
C LYS A 82 1.55 -15.36 27.41
N ALA A 83 0.49 -14.91 26.72
CA ALA A 83 -0.79 -15.61 26.67
C ALA A 83 -0.87 -16.70 25.57
N GLY A 84 0.24 -16.99 24.87
CA GLY A 84 0.31 -18.04 23.86
C GLY A 84 -0.17 -17.63 22.46
N PHE A 85 -0.46 -16.35 22.23
CA PHE A 85 -0.70 -15.85 20.87
C PHE A 85 0.66 -15.73 20.18
N GLU A 86 0.89 -16.52 19.14
CA GLU A 86 2.16 -16.56 18.39
C GLU A 86 2.06 -15.96 16.97
N GLY A 87 0.83 -15.74 16.50
CA GLY A 87 0.55 -15.28 15.13
C GLY A 87 1.08 -13.88 14.77
N GLN A 88 1.43 -13.05 15.77
CA GLN A 88 2.03 -11.74 15.53
C GLN A 88 3.51 -11.78 15.07
N LYS A 89 4.11 -12.97 14.94
CA LYS A 89 5.48 -13.15 14.42
C LYS A 89 5.48 -13.09 12.89
N MET A 90 5.13 -11.95 12.32
CA MET A 90 5.13 -11.72 10.88
C MET A 90 6.11 -10.62 10.51
N TYR A 91 6.72 -10.73 9.33
CA TYR A 91 7.49 -9.65 8.75
C TYR A 91 6.55 -8.74 7.93
N THR A 92 6.67 -7.43 8.12
CA THR A 92 5.73 -6.45 7.54
C THR A 92 5.66 -6.55 6.02
N GLU A 93 6.80 -6.72 5.33
CA GLU A 93 6.85 -6.85 3.87
C GLU A 93 6.03 -8.05 3.37
N ASP A 94 6.12 -9.21 4.04
CA ASP A 94 5.37 -10.41 3.67
C ASP A 94 3.86 -10.18 3.78
N VAL A 95 3.44 -9.43 4.80
CA VAL A 95 2.02 -9.07 5.00
C VAL A 95 1.52 -8.17 3.87
N PHE A 96 2.31 -7.17 3.45
CA PHE A 96 1.96 -6.32 2.31
C PHE A 96 1.91 -7.10 1.00
N HIS A 97 2.90 -7.96 0.72
CA HIS A 97 2.89 -8.80 -0.48
C HIS A 97 1.67 -9.72 -0.53
N ARG A 98 1.30 -10.31 0.61
CA ARG A 98 0.06 -11.10 0.72
C ARG A 98 -1.17 -10.24 0.40
N TRP A 99 -1.29 -9.06 0.99
CA TRP A 99 -2.42 -8.17 0.72
C TRP A 99 -2.48 -7.70 -0.74
N PHE A 100 -1.35 -7.35 -1.36
CA PHE A 100 -1.32 -7.00 -2.78
C PHE A 100 -1.77 -8.16 -3.66
N LYS A 101 -1.34 -9.39 -3.33
CA LYS A 101 -1.82 -10.59 -4.01
C LYS A 101 -3.32 -10.77 -3.85
N GLU A 102 -3.85 -10.66 -2.62
CA GLU A 102 -5.29 -10.77 -2.35
C GLU A 102 -6.10 -9.72 -3.12
N LEU A 103 -5.64 -8.46 -3.15
CA LEU A 103 -6.27 -7.40 -3.92
C LEU A 103 -6.25 -7.68 -5.43
N ALA A 104 -5.17 -8.25 -5.95
CA ALA A 104 -5.06 -8.64 -7.35
C ALA A 104 -5.98 -9.84 -7.68
N ASP A 105 -6.03 -10.86 -6.82
CA ASP A 105 -6.93 -12.01 -6.95
C ASP A 105 -8.40 -11.56 -6.94
N MET A 106 -8.72 -10.54 -6.12
CA MET A 106 -10.04 -9.90 -6.07
C MET A 106 -10.33 -8.96 -7.24
N ARG A 107 -9.38 -8.76 -8.16
CA ARG A 107 -9.43 -7.81 -9.28
C ARG A 107 -9.67 -6.36 -8.83
N ILE A 108 -9.10 -5.95 -7.70
CA ILE A 108 -9.14 -4.55 -7.22
C ILE A 108 -7.97 -3.76 -7.79
N ILE A 109 -6.79 -4.40 -7.88
CA ILE A 109 -5.60 -3.83 -8.54
C ILE A 109 -5.13 -4.75 -9.66
N PRO A 110 -4.34 -4.25 -10.62
CA PRO A 110 -3.66 -5.10 -11.60
C PRO A 110 -2.73 -6.13 -10.93
N ASN A 111 -2.58 -7.31 -11.54
CA ASN A 111 -1.59 -8.29 -11.13
C ASN A 111 -0.21 -7.97 -11.73
N TYR A 112 0.53 -7.06 -11.08
CA TYR A 112 1.83 -6.60 -11.57
C TYR A 112 2.90 -7.71 -11.67
N PRO A 113 3.06 -8.62 -10.70
CA PRO A 113 4.02 -9.72 -10.84
C PRO A 113 3.76 -10.62 -12.06
N ALA A 114 2.50 -10.84 -12.44
CA ALA A 114 2.17 -11.58 -13.65
C ALA A 114 2.51 -10.79 -14.93
N MET A 115 2.34 -9.47 -14.91
CA MET A 115 2.65 -8.59 -16.04
C MET A 115 4.15 -8.47 -16.31
N GLN A 116 4.97 -8.48 -15.26
CA GLN A 116 6.43 -8.39 -15.38
C GLN A 116 7.07 -9.65 -16.01
N LYS A 117 6.45 -10.83 -15.87
CA LYS A 117 6.94 -12.09 -16.45
C LYS A 117 6.65 -12.26 -17.94
N SER A 118 5.79 -11.41 -18.50
CA SER A 118 5.36 -11.46 -19.91
C SER A 118 6.15 -10.53 -20.82
N THR A 119 7.11 -9.79 -20.27
CA THR A 119 8.07 -8.95 -21.00
C THR A 119 9.42 -9.66 -21.02
#